data_AF-A0A8T4LDB0-F1
#
_entry.id   AF-A0A8T4LDB0-F1
#
_cell.length_a   1.000
_cell.length_b   1.000
_cell.length_c   1.000
_cell.angle_alpha   90.00
_cell.angle_beta   90.00
_cell.angle_gamma   90.00
#
_symmetry.space_group_name_H-M   'P 1'
#
loop_
_entity.id
_entity.type
_entity.pdbx_description
1 polymer ?
#
loop_
_entity_poly.entity_id
_entity_poly.type
_entity_poly.pdbx_seq_one_letter_code
_entity_poly.pdbx_strand_id
1 'polypeptide(L)'
;MTIETAKTLSEFLKDSPLPQEAKNVGIMGALMGVEPDAIINGMVAITDQIETRNAESTNPKQPVKNDYTETEKRIVEMLTENTGVHMLDSGGAYGRAWERNRKIEDFRKLPSVRVEIDHRFNECSISYDTFHYLANFLELTDMAKRLQKRLIRFAESPKNKDAHWTSIMETFPQHIKAENKDTVNTYNYDTILAGTLQYTIFEYERIDYIILQIHGGCDVRGGYTDPQIFELGEYDYFVLAQTDVRRSCPCGFANGYSDDAGYHWYNDDYDIENAQLTNYIKLSKAKREALKEYEAEKRIKITEEDRCVCVVCKKDLTFGVTEGF
;
A
#
# COMPACT_ATOMS: atom_id res chain seq x y z
N MET A 1 18.21 -37.36 18.11
CA MET A 1 19.49 -36.62 17.92
C MET A 1 20.40 -36.84 19.13
N THR A 2 21.73 -36.77 18.98
CA THR A 2 22.69 -37.16 20.03
C THR A 2 23.29 -35.94 20.76
N ILE A 3 23.85 -36.13 21.96
CA ILE A 3 24.64 -35.12 22.71
C ILE A 3 25.76 -34.53 21.83
N GLU A 4 26.29 -35.33 20.92
CA GLU A 4 27.31 -34.94 19.97
C GLU A 4 26.80 -33.90 18.96
N THR A 5 25.57 -34.07 18.44
CA THR A 5 24.92 -33.09 17.57
C THR A 5 24.75 -31.72 18.26
N ALA A 6 24.34 -31.72 19.52
CA ALA A 6 24.17 -30.48 20.29
C ALA A 6 25.51 -29.76 20.55
N LYS A 7 26.60 -30.51 20.77
CA LYS A 7 27.95 -29.93 20.91
C LYS A 7 28.41 -29.28 19.61
N THR A 8 28.30 -29.99 18.48
CA THR A 8 28.65 -29.45 17.17
C THR A 8 27.86 -28.19 16.84
N LEU A 9 26.55 -28.21 17.10
CA LEU A 9 25.68 -27.04 16.88
C LEU A 9 26.07 -25.87 17.77
N SER A 10 26.36 -26.11 19.05
CA SER A 10 26.80 -25.07 19.99
C SER A 10 28.11 -24.39 19.54
N GLU A 11 29.08 -25.17 19.07
CA GLU A 11 30.33 -24.64 18.52
C GLU A 11 30.09 -23.77 17.28
N PHE A 12 29.21 -24.22 16.36
CA PHE A 12 28.86 -23.46 15.17
C PHE A 12 28.12 -22.15 15.49
N LEU A 13 27.21 -22.18 16.47
CA LEU A 13 26.40 -21.02 16.83
C LEU A 13 27.14 -20.00 17.69
N LYS A 14 28.28 -20.36 18.28
CA LYS A 14 29.04 -19.48 19.18
C LYS A 14 29.36 -18.14 18.51
N ASP A 15 29.89 -18.18 17.28
CA ASP A 15 30.32 -16.99 16.53
C ASP A 15 29.24 -16.46 15.57
N SER A 16 28.05 -17.06 15.59
CA SER A 16 26.91 -16.62 14.77
C SER A 16 26.35 -15.27 15.29
N PRO A 17 25.88 -14.38 14.39
CA PRO A 17 25.22 -13.12 14.76
C PRO A 17 23.81 -13.31 15.35
N LEU A 18 23.30 -14.54 15.43
CA LEU A 18 21.96 -14.82 15.96
C LEU A 18 21.80 -14.35 17.42
N PRO A 19 20.59 -13.97 17.85
CA PRO A 19 20.31 -13.67 19.24
C PRO A 19 20.56 -14.87 20.16
N GLN A 20 20.96 -14.63 21.40
CA GLN A 20 21.32 -15.69 22.35
C GLN A 20 20.15 -16.64 22.62
N GLU A 21 18.92 -16.12 22.65
CA GLU A 21 17.70 -16.89 22.83
C GLU A 21 17.46 -17.86 21.67
N ALA A 22 17.69 -17.42 20.42
CA ALA A 22 17.60 -18.28 19.26
C ALA A 22 18.66 -19.40 19.32
N LYS A 23 19.90 -19.06 19.71
CA LYS A 23 20.96 -20.06 19.93
C LYS A 23 20.56 -21.11 20.97
N ASN A 24 19.96 -20.67 22.07
CA ASN A 24 19.51 -21.57 23.15
C ASN A 24 18.41 -22.52 22.67
N VAL A 25 17.45 -22.04 21.86
CA VAL A 25 16.43 -22.90 21.24
C VAL A 25 17.07 -23.95 20.34
N GLY A 26 18.05 -23.56 19.52
CA GLY A 26 18.82 -24.48 18.69
C GLY A 26 19.45 -25.62 19.48
N ILE A 27 20.22 -25.26 20.51
CA ILE A 27 20.95 -26.22 21.35
C ILE A 27 20.00 -27.13 22.13
N MET A 28 18.95 -26.57 22.74
CA MET A 28 17.97 -27.35 23.51
C MET A 28 17.16 -28.29 22.63
N GLY A 29 16.72 -27.83 21.45
CA GLY A 29 16.02 -28.68 20.49
C GLY A 29 16.87 -29.87 20.04
N ALA A 30 18.16 -29.64 19.77
CA ALA A 30 19.10 -30.71 19.42
C ALA A 30 19.30 -31.70 20.57
N LEU A 31 19.43 -31.22 21.81
CA LEU A 31 19.53 -32.06 23.01
C LEU A 31 18.27 -32.92 23.23
N MET A 32 17.09 -32.35 22.99
CA MET A 32 15.80 -33.02 23.13
C MET A 32 15.47 -33.96 21.98
N GLY A 33 16.29 -33.99 20.94
CA GLY A 33 16.07 -34.85 19.78
C GLY A 33 14.97 -34.39 18.84
N VAL A 34 14.57 -33.11 18.89
CA VAL A 34 13.55 -32.51 18.02
C VAL A 34 14.01 -32.51 16.57
N GLU A 35 13.15 -32.79 15.60
CA GLU A 35 13.55 -32.81 14.18
C GLU A 35 14.23 -31.50 13.72
N PRO A 36 15.29 -31.55 12.90
CA PRO A 36 16.07 -30.37 12.51
C PRO A 36 15.25 -29.20 11.95
N ASP A 37 14.25 -29.47 11.11
CA ASP A 37 13.40 -28.42 10.52
C ASP A 37 12.59 -27.68 11.60
N ALA A 38 12.10 -28.40 12.61
CA ALA A 38 11.39 -27.79 13.72
C ALA A 38 12.34 -26.95 14.61
N ILE A 39 13.61 -27.36 14.75
CA ILE A 39 14.64 -26.55 15.42
C ILE A 39 14.88 -25.26 14.64
N ILE A 40 15.12 -25.35 13.33
CA ILE A 40 15.39 -24.18 12.47
C ILE A 40 14.21 -23.21 12.52
N ASN A 41 12.98 -23.72 12.32
CA ASN A 41 11.78 -22.89 12.39
C ASN A 41 11.62 -22.21 13.76
N GLY A 42 11.94 -22.92 14.86
CA GLY A 42 11.93 -22.33 16.19
C GLY A 42 12.97 -21.23 16.38
N MET A 43 14.18 -21.41 15.84
CA MET A 43 15.24 -20.39 15.88
C MET A 43 14.88 -19.15 15.07
N VAL A 44 14.31 -19.33 13.87
CA VAL A 44 13.81 -18.24 13.02
C VAL A 44 12.71 -17.47 13.75
N ALA A 45 11.69 -18.17 14.27
CA ALA A 45 10.57 -17.55 14.96
C ALA A 45 11.01 -16.70 16.18
N ILE A 46 11.98 -17.18 16.98
CA ILE A 46 12.51 -16.38 18.09
C ILE A 46 13.28 -15.16 17.61
N THR A 47 14.04 -15.30 16.53
CA THR A 47 14.79 -14.17 15.94
C THR A 47 13.81 -13.10 15.46
N ASP A 48 12.79 -13.49 14.69
CA ASP A 48 11.73 -12.61 14.20
C ASP A 48 11.00 -11.90 15.36
N GLN A 49 10.71 -12.61 16.45
CA GLN A 49 10.09 -12.02 17.64
C GLN A 49 10.98 -11.01 18.37
N ILE A 50 12.30 -11.23 18.40
CA ILE A 50 13.26 -10.30 19.00
C ILE A 50 13.35 -9.04 18.15
N GLU A 51 13.52 -9.20 16.84
CA GLU A 51 13.58 -8.07 15.91
C GLU A 51 12.27 -7.27 15.89
N THR A 52 11.12 -7.94 15.95
CA THR A 52 9.82 -7.29 16.09
C THR A 52 9.74 -6.44 17.35
N ARG A 53 10.18 -6.95 18.50
CA ARG A 53 10.20 -6.21 19.76
C ARG A 53 11.15 -5.02 19.71
N ASN A 54 12.31 -5.18 19.10
CA ASN A 54 13.28 -4.11 18.92
C ASN A 54 12.68 -2.99 18.04
N ALA A 55 12.13 -3.35 16.88
CA ALA A 55 11.47 -2.43 15.97
C ALA A 55 10.30 -1.68 16.62
N GLU A 56 9.48 -2.39 17.41
CA GLU A 56 8.36 -1.80 18.17
C GLU A 56 8.88 -0.79 19.20
N SER A 57 9.94 -1.13 19.92
CA SER A 57 10.54 -0.26 20.93
C SER A 57 11.19 0.98 20.32
N THR A 58 11.79 0.89 19.14
CA THR A 58 12.44 2.03 18.47
C THR A 58 11.46 2.91 17.69
N ASN A 59 10.30 2.36 17.32
CA ASN A 59 9.25 3.06 16.58
C ASN A 59 7.91 2.93 17.33
N PRO A 60 7.77 3.50 18.54
CA PRO A 60 6.57 3.32 19.35
C PRO A 60 5.33 3.91 18.64
N LYS A 61 4.19 3.20 18.75
CA LYS A 61 2.91 3.68 18.22
C LYS A 61 2.52 4.98 18.91
N GLN A 62 2.29 6.02 18.11
CA GLN A 62 1.83 7.32 18.60
C GLN A 62 0.32 7.28 18.86
N PRO A 63 -0.19 8.06 19.83
CA PRO A 63 -1.61 8.20 20.01
C PRO A 63 -2.24 8.82 18.76
N VAL A 64 -3.34 8.23 18.31
CA VAL A 64 -4.11 8.75 17.17
C VAL A 64 -4.76 10.07 17.57
N LYS A 65 -4.76 11.06 16.66
CA LYS A 65 -5.34 12.37 16.94
C LYS A 65 -6.85 12.27 17.20
N ASN A 66 -7.34 13.06 18.16
CA ASN A 66 -8.74 13.00 18.58
C ASN A 66 -9.72 13.60 17.57
N ASP A 67 -9.25 14.50 16.71
CA ASP A 67 -10.03 15.22 15.71
C ASP A 67 -10.18 14.48 14.39
N TYR A 68 -9.61 13.28 14.26
CA TYR A 68 -9.95 12.35 13.18
C TYR A 68 -11.39 11.86 13.31
N THR A 69 -12.04 11.64 12.18
CA THR A 69 -13.27 10.84 12.09
C THR A 69 -12.99 9.40 12.54
N GLU A 70 -14.03 8.65 12.88
CA GLU A 70 -13.87 7.24 13.28
C GLU A 70 -13.26 6.38 12.17
N THR A 71 -13.58 6.68 10.90
CA THR A 71 -12.97 6.04 9.73
C THR A 71 -11.48 6.33 9.66
N GLU A 72 -11.09 7.61 9.68
CA GLU A 72 -9.67 8.01 9.62
C GLU A 72 -8.87 7.42 10.78
N LYS A 73 -9.43 7.41 12.00
CA LYS A 73 -8.79 6.76 13.16
C LYS A 73 -8.49 5.31 12.87
N ARG A 74 -9.47 4.56 12.35
CA ARG A 74 -9.28 3.14 12.03
C ARG A 74 -8.23 2.94 10.93
N ILE A 75 -8.22 3.78 9.89
CA ILE A 75 -7.22 3.71 8.82
C ILE A 75 -5.82 3.99 9.38
N VAL A 76 -5.65 5.02 10.21
CA VAL A 76 -4.38 5.32 10.88
C VAL A 76 -3.95 4.17 11.81
N GLU A 77 -4.90 3.56 12.53
CA GLU A 77 -4.63 2.40 13.37
C GLU A 77 -4.05 1.24 12.56
N MET A 78 -4.61 0.95 11.39
CA MET A 78 -4.12 -0.06 10.45
C MET A 78 -2.75 0.32 9.88
N LEU A 79 -2.59 1.54 9.36
CA LEU A 79 -1.33 2.02 8.77
C LEU A 79 -0.15 2.01 9.75
N THR A 80 -0.42 2.08 11.06
CA THR A 80 0.57 2.09 12.13
C THR A 80 0.63 0.78 12.93
N GLU A 81 -0.14 -0.23 12.54
CA GLU A 81 -0.15 -1.55 13.19
C GLU A 81 1.19 -2.25 13.01
N ASN A 82 1.72 -2.84 14.08
CA ASN A 82 2.91 -3.68 13.96
C ASN A 82 2.51 -4.98 13.29
N THR A 83 2.91 -5.15 12.03
CA THR A 83 2.63 -6.36 11.25
C THR A 83 3.76 -7.40 11.30
N GLY A 84 4.68 -7.24 12.24
CA GLY A 84 5.81 -8.13 12.48
C GLY A 84 7.06 -7.75 11.69
N VAL A 85 8.11 -8.52 11.99
CA VAL A 85 9.42 -8.52 11.33
C VAL A 85 9.72 -9.96 10.95
N HIS A 86 10.24 -10.17 9.75
CA HIS A 86 10.72 -11.47 9.30
C HIS A 86 12.16 -11.34 8.80
N MET A 87 13.03 -12.32 9.09
CA MET A 87 14.44 -12.23 8.70
C MET A 87 14.70 -12.13 7.18
N LEU A 88 13.73 -12.58 6.37
CA LEU A 88 13.76 -12.47 4.90
C LEU A 88 13.06 -11.19 4.39
N ASP A 89 12.49 -10.39 5.28
CA ASP A 89 12.01 -9.07 4.90
C ASP A 89 13.20 -8.13 4.68
N SER A 90 13.09 -7.24 3.72
CA SER A 90 14.08 -6.20 3.46
C SER A 90 13.91 -4.99 4.41
N GLY A 91 13.07 -5.11 5.43
CA GLY A 91 12.67 -4.04 6.33
C GLY A 91 13.82 -3.56 7.22
N GLY A 92 14.78 -4.43 7.54
CA GLY A 92 15.99 -4.02 8.26
C GLY A 92 16.87 -3.02 7.49
N ALA A 93 16.81 -2.99 6.16
CA ALA A 93 17.61 -2.09 5.33
C ALA A 93 16.86 -0.80 4.95
N TYR A 94 15.56 -0.90 4.65
CA TYR A 94 14.77 0.22 4.10
C TYR A 94 13.70 0.76 5.07
N GLY A 95 13.56 0.14 6.24
CA GLY A 95 12.44 0.36 7.16
C GLY A 95 11.16 -0.32 6.68
N ARG A 96 10.27 -0.65 7.61
CA ARG A 96 8.94 -1.20 7.30
C ARG A 96 7.92 -0.08 7.13
N ALA A 97 6.86 -0.32 6.35
CA ALA A 97 5.85 0.70 6.11
C ALA A 97 5.21 1.18 7.43
N TRP A 98 4.88 0.27 8.36
CA TRP A 98 4.31 0.64 9.64
C TRP A 98 5.27 1.49 10.51
N GLU A 99 6.58 1.22 10.45
CA GLU A 99 7.60 1.99 11.17
C GLU A 99 7.71 3.43 10.63
N ARG A 100 7.67 3.59 9.29
CA ARG A 100 7.66 4.90 8.64
C ARG A 100 6.38 5.67 8.97
N ASN A 101 5.24 4.99 8.92
CA ASN A 101 3.93 5.58 9.20
C ASN A 101 3.81 6.08 10.65
N ARG A 102 4.44 5.43 11.63
CA ARG A 102 4.46 5.90 13.03
C ARG A 102 5.21 7.21 13.25
N LYS A 103 6.01 7.66 12.28
CA LYS A 103 6.71 8.95 12.33
C LYS A 103 5.83 10.11 11.82
N ILE A 104 4.65 9.80 11.28
CA ILE A 104 3.71 10.77 10.72
C ILE A 104 2.80 11.25 11.85
N GLU A 105 2.84 12.55 12.13
CA GLU A 105 2.00 13.16 13.17
C GLU A 105 0.55 13.34 12.72
N ASP A 106 0.35 13.71 11.46
CA ASP A 106 -0.98 13.93 10.88
C ASP A 106 -1.01 13.55 9.40
N PHE A 107 -1.70 12.45 9.08
CA PHE A 107 -1.81 11.92 7.72
C PHE A 107 -2.54 12.87 6.76
N ARG A 108 -3.48 13.70 7.25
CA ARG A 108 -4.18 14.71 6.41
C ARG A 108 -3.25 15.76 5.84
N LYS A 109 -2.08 15.97 6.47
CA LYS A 109 -1.08 16.94 6.02
C LYS A 109 -0.14 16.36 4.96
N LEU A 110 -0.17 15.05 4.74
CA LEU A 110 0.56 14.46 3.62
C LEU A 110 -0.06 14.94 2.30
N PRO A 111 0.74 15.13 1.26
CA PRO A 111 0.17 15.34 -0.07
C PRO A 111 -0.60 14.08 -0.50
N SER A 112 -1.80 14.24 -1.06
CA SER A 112 -2.58 13.13 -1.62
C SER A 112 -1.87 12.51 -2.82
N VAL A 113 -1.12 13.31 -3.58
CA VAL A 113 -0.35 12.87 -4.75
C VAL A 113 1.12 13.17 -4.56
N ARG A 114 1.98 12.18 -4.79
CA ARG A 114 3.44 12.34 -4.84
C ARG A 114 3.93 12.04 -6.24
N VAL A 115 4.94 12.79 -6.64
CA VAL A 115 5.58 12.67 -7.95
C VAL A 115 7.05 12.41 -7.71
N GLU A 116 7.54 11.31 -8.25
CA GLU A 116 8.94 10.91 -8.19
C GLU A 116 9.53 10.88 -9.59
N ILE A 117 10.74 11.41 -9.75
CA ILE A 117 11.41 11.51 -11.05
C ILE A 117 12.62 10.59 -11.05
N ASP A 118 12.70 9.70 -12.04
CA ASP A 118 13.90 8.93 -12.33
C ASP A 118 14.58 9.45 -13.60
N HIS A 119 15.67 10.21 -13.42
CA HIS A 119 16.48 10.73 -14.52
C HIS A 119 17.15 9.66 -15.37
N ARG A 120 17.34 8.44 -14.85
CA ARG A 120 17.96 7.35 -15.61
C ARG A 120 17.05 6.88 -16.74
N PHE A 121 15.74 6.90 -16.50
CA PHE A 121 14.73 6.54 -17.49
C PHE A 121 14.02 7.76 -18.08
N ASN A 122 14.26 8.96 -17.52
CA ASN A 122 13.55 10.19 -17.86
C ASN A 122 12.02 10.00 -17.70
N GLU A 123 11.64 9.40 -16.58
CA GLU A 123 10.28 9.03 -16.23
C GLU A 123 9.81 9.76 -14.95
N CYS A 124 8.49 9.87 -14.82
CA CYS A 124 7.81 10.51 -13.71
C CYS A 124 6.76 9.54 -13.17
N SER A 125 7.01 8.97 -12.00
CA SER A 125 6.09 8.07 -11.32
C SER A 125 5.15 8.88 -10.42
N ILE A 126 3.85 8.59 -10.51
CA ILE A 126 2.84 9.20 -9.65
C ILE A 126 2.37 8.18 -8.64
N SER A 127 2.25 8.59 -7.38
CA SER A 127 1.61 7.79 -6.33
C SER A 127 0.51 8.54 -5.60
N TYR A 128 -0.58 7.84 -5.32
CA TYR A 128 -1.70 8.23 -4.48
C TYR A 128 -1.44 7.72 -3.07
N ASP A 129 -1.35 8.65 -2.12
CA ASP A 129 -1.19 8.36 -0.70
C ASP A 129 -2.34 7.46 -0.18
N THR A 130 -1.98 6.34 0.43
CA THR A 130 -2.91 5.30 0.87
C THR A 130 -3.91 5.79 1.91
N PHE A 131 -3.52 6.73 2.79
CA PHE A 131 -4.47 7.26 3.78
C PHE A 131 -5.56 8.06 3.08
N HIS A 132 -5.18 8.99 2.20
CA HIS A 132 -6.13 9.82 1.45
C HIS A 132 -7.04 8.97 0.56
N TYR A 133 -6.48 8.00 -0.16
CA TYR A 133 -7.27 7.05 -0.95
C TYR A 133 -8.32 6.34 -0.10
N LEU A 134 -7.91 5.67 0.99
CA LEU A 134 -8.86 4.92 1.82
C LEU A 134 -9.88 5.84 2.50
N ALA A 135 -9.48 7.02 2.97
CA ALA A 135 -10.38 7.98 3.61
C ALA A 135 -11.44 8.53 2.66
N ASN A 136 -11.15 8.60 1.35
CA ASN A 136 -12.07 9.10 0.33
C ASN A 136 -13.12 8.07 -0.10
N PHE A 137 -12.91 6.77 0.14
CA PHE A 137 -13.80 5.73 -0.36
C PHE A 137 -14.43 4.85 0.72
N LEU A 138 -13.94 4.92 1.96
CA LEU A 138 -14.37 4.04 3.02
C LEU A 138 -15.11 4.79 4.12
N GLU A 139 -16.13 4.15 4.67
CA GLU A 139 -16.83 4.64 5.86
C GLU A 139 -16.95 3.55 6.93
N LEU A 140 -16.61 3.89 8.18
CA LEU A 140 -16.76 2.98 9.31
C LEU A 140 -18.16 3.09 9.94
N THR A 141 -19.15 2.51 9.26
CA THR A 141 -20.55 2.54 9.71
C THR A 141 -20.83 1.54 10.84
N ASP A 142 -21.97 1.70 11.52
CA ASP A 142 -22.39 0.75 12.56
C ASP A 142 -22.64 -0.66 12.01
N MET A 143 -23.06 -0.77 10.75
CA MET A 143 -23.19 -2.07 10.10
C MET A 143 -21.81 -2.70 9.86
N ALA A 144 -20.84 -1.94 9.34
CA ALA A 144 -19.46 -2.41 9.18
C ALA A 144 -18.88 -2.92 10.52
N LYS A 145 -19.10 -2.20 11.63
CA LYS A 145 -18.70 -2.66 12.99
C LYS A 145 -19.41 -3.95 13.42
N ARG A 146 -20.69 -4.14 13.07
CA ARG A 146 -21.41 -5.41 13.35
C ARG A 146 -20.86 -6.55 12.51
N LEU A 147 -20.56 -6.30 11.23
CA LEU A 147 -19.94 -7.27 10.34
C LEU A 147 -18.54 -7.65 10.83
N GLN A 148 -17.73 -6.69 11.30
CA GLN A 148 -16.42 -6.97 11.91
C GLN A 148 -16.53 -7.97 13.07
N LYS A 149 -17.49 -7.77 13.98
CA LYS A 149 -17.73 -8.72 15.10
C LYS A 149 -18.19 -10.11 14.62
N ARG A 150 -18.79 -10.21 13.44
CA ARG A 150 -19.15 -11.50 12.83
C ARG A 150 -17.93 -12.14 12.17
N LEU A 151 -17.09 -11.36 11.49
CA LEU A 151 -15.84 -11.81 10.87
C LEU A 151 -14.91 -12.44 11.92
N ILE A 152 -14.66 -11.75 13.03
CA ILE A 152 -13.80 -12.26 14.11
C ILE A 152 -14.35 -13.58 14.67
N ARG A 153 -15.66 -13.65 14.99
CA ARG A 153 -16.28 -14.90 15.47
C ARG A 153 -16.20 -16.04 14.45
N PHE A 154 -16.26 -15.72 13.17
CA PHE A 154 -16.12 -16.70 12.10
C PHE A 154 -14.68 -17.21 12.01
N ALA A 155 -13.70 -16.32 12.10
CA ALA A 155 -12.26 -16.65 12.12
C ALA A 155 -11.89 -17.51 13.33
N GLU A 156 -12.39 -17.17 14.53
CA GLU A 156 -12.11 -17.88 15.78
C GLU A 156 -12.82 -19.24 15.90
N SER A 157 -13.70 -19.59 14.95
CA SER A 157 -14.41 -20.87 15.00
C SER A 157 -13.45 -22.06 14.88
N PRO A 158 -13.75 -23.24 15.48
CA PRO A 158 -12.85 -24.40 15.42
C PRO A 158 -12.47 -24.86 14.01
N LYS A 159 -13.32 -24.56 13.01
CA LYS A 159 -13.07 -24.87 11.59
C LYS A 159 -12.03 -23.94 10.95
N ASN A 160 -11.93 -22.71 11.45
CA ASN A 160 -11.26 -21.59 10.78
C ASN A 160 -10.08 -21.01 11.56
N LYS A 161 -9.92 -21.35 12.85
CA LYS A 161 -8.89 -20.79 13.74
C LYS A 161 -7.46 -20.94 13.24
N ASP A 162 -7.21 -21.94 12.37
CA ASP A 162 -5.89 -22.24 11.78
C ASP A 162 -5.80 -21.80 10.30
N ALA A 163 -6.87 -21.20 9.76
CA ALA A 163 -6.90 -20.72 8.38
C ALA A 163 -6.29 -19.31 8.26
N HIS A 164 -5.66 -19.05 7.13
CA HIS A 164 -5.10 -17.74 6.81
C HIS A 164 -6.19 -16.69 6.60
N TRP A 165 -5.90 -15.44 6.98
CA TRP A 165 -6.85 -14.34 6.84
C TRP A 165 -7.41 -14.18 5.43
N THR A 166 -6.61 -14.33 4.38
CA THR A 166 -7.07 -14.29 2.98
C THR A 166 -8.20 -15.31 2.73
N SER A 167 -8.04 -16.55 3.18
CA SER A 167 -9.09 -17.58 3.06
C SER A 167 -10.33 -17.26 3.90
N ILE A 168 -10.15 -16.63 5.07
CA ILE A 168 -11.27 -16.15 5.89
C ILE A 168 -12.04 -15.05 5.15
N MET A 169 -11.34 -14.08 4.57
CA MET A 169 -11.91 -12.95 3.84
C MET A 169 -12.70 -13.43 2.62
N GLU A 170 -12.16 -14.37 1.85
CA GLU A 170 -12.81 -14.96 0.66
C GLU A 170 -14.08 -15.75 0.99
N THR A 171 -14.12 -16.41 2.15
CA THR A 171 -15.20 -17.34 2.54
C THR A 171 -16.25 -16.73 3.47
N PHE A 172 -15.95 -15.59 4.10
CA PHE A 172 -16.86 -14.91 5.01
C PHE A 172 -18.15 -14.40 4.33
N PRO A 173 -18.11 -13.79 3.12
CA PRO A 173 -19.31 -13.35 2.42
C PRO A 173 -20.35 -14.47 2.26
N GLN A 174 -19.93 -15.67 1.84
CA GLN A 174 -20.84 -16.81 1.67
C GLN A 174 -21.39 -17.30 3.02
N HIS A 175 -20.59 -17.26 4.09
CA HIS A 175 -21.05 -17.58 5.45
C HIS A 175 -22.21 -16.68 5.90
N ILE A 176 -22.16 -15.40 5.55
CA ILE A 176 -23.22 -14.43 5.91
C ILE A 176 -24.32 -14.31 4.84
N LYS A 177 -24.26 -15.11 3.77
CA LYS A 177 -25.17 -15.07 2.61
C LYS A 177 -25.14 -13.71 1.88
N ALA A 178 -23.96 -13.09 1.83
CA ALA A 178 -23.65 -11.95 0.98
C ALA A 178 -23.21 -12.42 -0.42
N GLU A 179 -23.28 -11.52 -1.39
CA GLU A 179 -22.71 -11.73 -2.71
C GLU A 179 -21.24 -11.31 -2.71
N ASN A 180 -20.33 -12.23 -3.03
CA ASN A 180 -18.92 -11.89 -3.20
C ASN A 180 -18.72 -11.24 -4.58
N LYS A 181 -18.13 -10.04 -4.62
CA LYS A 181 -17.87 -9.30 -5.86
C LYS A 181 -16.45 -9.54 -6.36
N ASP A 182 -15.45 -9.31 -5.50
CA ASP A 182 -14.05 -9.42 -5.92
C ASP A 182 -13.10 -9.71 -4.75
N THR A 183 -11.93 -10.26 -5.05
CA THR A 183 -10.82 -10.40 -4.09
C THR A 183 -9.50 -10.06 -4.77
N VAL A 184 -8.82 -9.05 -4.25
CA VAL A 184 -7.69 -8.40 -4.91
C VAL A 184 -6.51 -8.30 -3.95
N ASN A 185 -5.31 -8.49 -4.50
CA ASN A 185 -4.07 -8.02 -3.92
C ASN A 185 -3.44 -7.03 -4.91
N THR A 186 -3.34 -5.75 -4.53
CA THR A 186 -2.92 -4.69 -5.45
C THR A 186 -1.47 -4.86 -5.91
N TYR A 187 -0.67 -5.67 -5.24
CA TYR A 187 0.66 -6.05 -5.71
C TYR A 187 0.66 -6.80 -7.05
N ASN A 188 -0.43 -7.51 -7.36
CA ASN A 188 -0.55 -8.28 -8.61
C ASN A 188 -0.91 -7.41 -9.82
N TYR A 189 -1.05 -6.10 -9.61
CA TYR A 189 -1.51 -5.14 -10.61
C TYR A 189 -0.62 -3.89 -10.56
N ASP A 190 -0.54 -3.18 -11.68
CA ASP A 190 0.06 -1.86 -11.71
C ASP A 190 -0.96 -0.85 -11.18
N THR A 191 -0.64 -0.23 -10.05
CA THR A 191 -1.50 0.78 -9.42
C THR A 191 -0.67 1.99 -9.02
N ILE A 192 -1.32 3.15 -8.90
CA ILE A 192 -0.68 4.35 -8.35
C ILE A 192 -0.69 4.35 -6.81
N LEU A 193 -1.17 3.32 -6.13
CA LEU A 193 -1.24 3.36 -4.66
C LEU A 193 0.17 3.36 -4.05
N ALA A 194 0.42 4.27 -3.10
CA ALA A 194 1.69 4.36 -2.39
C ALA A 194 1.97 3.16 -1.45
N GLY A 195 0.97 2.29 -1.24
CA GLY A 195 1.05 1.12 -0.39
C GLY A 195 0.20 -0.02 -0.95
N THR A 196 0.55 -1.25 -0.58
CA THR A 196 -0.14 -2.45 -1.05
C THR A 196 -1.36 -2.77 -0.18
N LEU A 197 -2.48 -3.08 -0.83
CA LEU A 197 -3.73 -3.48 -0.21
C LEU A 197 -4.07 -4.92 -0.58
N GLN A 198 -4.65 -5.66 0.36
CA GLN A 198 -5.29 -6.94 0.11
C GLN A 198 -6.72 -6.87 0.63
N TYR A 199 -7.71 -7.18 -0.22
CA TYR A 199 -9.10 -7.03 0.17
C TYR A 199 -10.06 -7.99 -0.52
N THR A 200 -11.22 -8.18 0.10
CA THR A 200 -12.41 -8.83 -0.49
C THR A 200 -13.58 -7.87 -0.43
N ILE A 201 -14.25 -7.64 -1.57
CA ILE A 201 -15.43 -6.79 -1.68
C ILE A 201 -16.67 -7.67 -1.80
N PHE A 202 -17.73 -7.34 -1.06
CA PHE A 202 -18.97 -8.08 -1.06
C PHE A 202 -20.17 -7.16 -0.88
N GLU A 203 -21.33 -7.55 -1.42
CA GLU A 203 -22.59 -6.85 -1.23
C GLU A 203 -23.42 -7.55 -0.15
N TYR A 204 -23.82 -6.78 0.87
CA TYR A 204 -24.70 -7.24 1.93
C TYR A 204 -25.85 -6.24 2.10
N GLU A 205 -27.09 -6.72 1.97
CA GLU A 205 -28.29 -5.88 2.05
C GLU A 205 -28.28 -4.70 1.05
N ARG A 206 -27.75 -4.91 -0.17
CA ARG A 206 -27.61 -3.93 -1.26
C ARG A 206 -26.62 -2.79 -0.99
N ILE A 207 -25.72 -2.99 -0.04
CA ILE A 207 -24.64 -2.05 0.28
C ILE A 207 -23.33 -2.81 0.11
N ASP A 208 -22.35 -2.16 -0.50
CA ASP A 208 -21.02 -2.71 -0.68
C ASP A 208 -20.17 -2.52 0.56
N TYR A 209 -19.46 -3.59 0.92
CA TYR A 209 -18.52 -3.61 2.01
C TYR A 209 -17.20 -4.19 1.52
N ILE A 210 -16.13 -3.76 2.18
CA ILE A 210 -14.78 -4.25 1.94
C ILE A 210 -14.23 -4.84 3.23
N ILE A 211 -13.64 -6.04 3.15
CA ILE A 211 -12.74 -6.56 4.16
C ILE A 211 -11.33 -6.20 3.70
N LEU A 212 -10.61 -5.38 4.45
CA LEU A 212 -9.35 -4.77 4.04
C LEU A 212 -8.20 -5.18 4.96
N GLN A 213 -7.07 -5.52 4.37
CA GLN A 213 -5.76 -5.58 5.01
C GLN A 213 -4.80 -4.62 4.29
N ILE A 214 -3.92 -3.96 5.06
CA ILE A 214 -2.87 -3.09 4.52
C ILE A 214 -1.53 -3.78 4.73
N HIS A 215 -0.66 -3.74 3.72
CA HIS A 215 0.71 -4.22 3.88
C HIS A 215 1.53 -3.23 4.71
N GLY A 216 1.91 -3.63 5.92
CA GLY A 216 2.76 -2.86 6.82
C GLY A 216 4.26 -3.19 6.72
N GLY A 217 4.61 -4.25 6.00
CA GLY A 217 5.96 -4.80 5.95
C GLY A 217 6.88 -4.14 4.91
N CYS A 218 7.89 -4.90 4.50
CA CYS A 218 8.79 -4.58 3.38
C CYS A 218 8.81 -5.70 2.31
N ASP A 219 8.21 -6.85 2.62
CA ASP A 219 8.04 -7.99 1.73
C ASP A 219 6.57 -8.36 1.65
N VAL A 220 5.99 -8.33 0.46
CA VAL A 220 4.55 -8.49 0.20
C VAL A 220 3.99 -9.87 0.54
N ARG A 221 4.85 -10.85 0.79
CA ARG A 221 4.45 -12.24 1.13
C ARG A 221 3.97 -12.38 2.57
N GLY A 222 4.14 -11.35 3.40
CA GLY A 222 3.67 -11.30 4.77
C GLY A 222 3.51 -9.87 5.26
N GLY A 223 3.22 -9.69 6.56
CA GLY A 223 3.17 -8.37 7.17
C GLY A 223 1.95 -7.53 6.81
N TYR A 224 0.80 -8.16 6.65
CA TYR A 224 -0.50 -7.49 6.52
C TYR A 224 -1.13 -7.25 7.90
N THR A 225 -1.90 -6.17 8.02
CA THR A 225 -2.70 -5.88 9.22
C THR A 225 -3.77 -6.95 9.45
N ASP A 226 -4.31 -7.01 10.67
CA ASP A 226 -5.58 -7.69 10.89
C ASP A 226 -6.69 -7.08 9.99
N PRO A 227 -7.60 -7.90 9.44
CA PRO A 227 -8.61 -7.42 8.52
C PRO A 227 -9.65 -6.54 9.20
N GLN A 228 -9.99 -5.44 8.55
CA GLN A 228 -11.03 -4.50 9.00
C GLN A 228 -12.12 -4.38 7.95
N ILE A 229 -13.38 -4.34 8.40
CA ILE A 229 -14.53 -4.12 7.53
C ILE A 229 -14.93 -2.65 7.53
N PHE A 230 -15.13 -2.13 6.32
CA PHE A 230 -15.70 -0.82 6.06
C PHE A 230 -16.88 -0.93 5.09
N GLU A 231 -17.79 0.02 5.16
CA GLU A 231 -18.69 0.30 4.05
C GLU A 231 -17.87 0.92 2.92
N LEU A 232 -18.11 0.47 1.70
CA LEU A 232 -17.46 0.95 0.50
C LEU A 232 -18.39 1.95 -0.19
N GLY A 233 -17.82 3.07 -0.64
CA GLY A 233 -18.50 3.95 -1.58
C GLY A 233 -18.77 3.28 -2.93
N GLU A 234 -18.80 4.06 -4.00
CA GLU A 234 -19.05 3.48 -5.33
C GLU A 234 -17.90 2.56 -5.76
N TYR A 235 -18.20 1.26 -5.89
CA TYR A 235 -17.24 0.20 -6.24
C TYR A 235 -16.39 0.52 -7.47
N ASP A 236 -17.03 0.96 -8.55
CA ASP A 236 -16.33 1.25 -9.81
C ASP A 236 -15.32 2.38 -9.64
N TYR A 237 -15.69 3.45 -8.92
CA TYR A 237 -14.77 4.57 -8.66
C TYR A 237 -13.65 4.21 -7.70
N PHE A 238 -13.91 3.35 -6.71
CA PHE A 238 -12.84 2.82 -5.85
C PHE A 238 -11.78 2.09 -6.66
N VAL A 239 -12.19 1.25 -7.63
CA VAL A 239 -11.26 0.50 -8.48
C VAL A 239 -10.55 1.42 -9.48
N LEU A 240 -11.29 2.28 -10.20
CA LEU A 240 -10.72 3.21 -11.19
C LEU A 240 -9.69 4.16 -10.58
N ALA A 241 -9.93 4.67 -9.37
CA ALA A 241 -9.00 5.56 -8.69
C ALA A 241 -7.64 4.94 -8.34
N GLN A 242 -7.48 3.61 -8.49
CA GLN A 242 -6.19 2.93 -8.31
C GLN A 242 -5.26 3.07 -9.52
N THR A 243 -5.76 3.50 -10.69
CA THR A 243 -4.96 3.68 -11.91
C THR A 243 -5.17 5.04 -12.57
N ASP A 244 -6.28 5.71 -12.28
CA ASP A 244 -6.61 7.02 -12.83
C ASP A 244 -5.73 8.15 -12.28
N VAL A 245 -4.98 8.78 -13.17
CA VAL A 245 -4.20 9.98 -12.88
C VAL A 245 -4.48 11.06 -13.91
N ARG A 246 -4.58 12.30 -13.44
CA ARG A 246 -4.73 13.48 -14.28
C ARG A 246 -3.52 14.38 -14.16
N ARG A 247 -3.19 15.06 -15.24
CA ARG A 247 -2.15 16.06 -15.31
C ARG A 247 -2.75 17.35 -15.82
N SER A 248 -2.47 18.44 -15.12
CA SER A 248 -2.94 19.77 -15.47
C SER A 248 -1.77 20.72 -15.68
N CYS A 249 -1.92 21.56 -16.69
CA CYS A 249 -1.00 22.59 -17.08
C CYS A 249 -1.73 23.93 -17.04
N PRO A 250 -1.14 25.00 -16.48
CA PRO A 250 -1.80 26.31 -16.44
C PRO A 250 -2.17 26.90 -17.81
N CYS A 251 -1.56 26.40 -18.89
CA CYS A 251 -1.94 26.80 -20.25
C CYS A 251 -2.86 25.80 -20.96
N GLY A 252 -3.18 24.65 -20.37
CA GLY A 252 -4.02 23.62 -20.99
C GLY A 252 -3.30 22.72 -22.01
N PHE A 253 -2.19 23.16 -22.61
CA PHE A 253 -1.52 22.41 -23.68
C PHE A 253 -1.11 20.98 -23.28
N ALA A 254 -0.60 20.82 -22.06
CA ALA A 254 -0.12 19.54 -21.54
C ALA A 254 -1.14 18.88 -20.59
N ASN A 255 -2.41 19.30 -20.62
CA ASN A 255 -3.45 18.59 -19.90
C ASN A 255 -3.63 17.19 -20.48
N GLY A 256 -3.99 16.25 -19.61
CA GLY A 256 -4.22 14.88 -20.01
C GLY A 256 -4.53 13.99 -18.82
N TYR A 257 -4.86 12.76 -19.13
CA TYR A 257 -5.14 11.72 -18.15
C TYR A 257 -4.48 10.41 -18.56
N SER A 258 -4.39 9.49 -17.62
CA SER A 258 -4.00 8.10 -17.81
C SER A 258 -4.95 7.25 -16.98
N ASP A 259 -5.35 6.12 -17.53
CA ASP A 259 -6.19 5.09 -16.90
C ASP A 259 -5.39 3.82 -16.54
N ASP A 260 -4.06 3.88 -16.72
CA ASP A 260 -3.12 2.77 -16.58
C ASP A 260 -1.89 3.16 -15.74
N ALA A 261 -2.14 3.89 -14.66
CA ALA A 261 -1.15 4.27 -13.66
C ALA A 261 0.01 5.15 -14.19
N GLY A 262 -0.27 5.95 -15.22
CA GLY A 262 0.67 6.88 -15.82
C GLY A 262 1.56 6.27 -16.90
N TYR A 263 1.32 5.03 -17.33
CA TYR A 263 2.10 4.36 -18.37
C TYR A 263 1.79 4.90 -19.77
N HIS A 264 0.51 5.12 -20.11
CA HIS A 264 0.10 5.83 -21.32
C HIS A 264 -0.69 7.09 -20.96
N TRP A 265 -0.39 8.20 -21.66
CA TRP A 265 -1.10 9.46 -21.48
C TRP A 265 -2.00 9.77 -22.68
N TYR A 266 -3.24 10.13 -22.37
CA TYR A 266 -4.20 10.67 -23.32
C TYR A 266 -4.25 12.18 -23.16
N ASN A 267 -4.40 12.89 -24.27
CA ASN A 267 -4.64 14.32 -24.21
C ASN A 267 -6.11 14.53 -23.80
N ASP A 268 -6.36 15.47 -22.89
CA ASP A 268 -7.72 15.93 -22.71
C ASP A 268 -8.17 16.58 -24.03
N ASP A 269 -9.25 16.09 -24.60
CA ASP A 269 -9.94 16.68 -25.76
C ASP A 269 -10.53 18.07 -25.45
N TYR A 270 -10.17 18.67 -24.29
CA TYR A 270 -10.37 20.08 -23.97
C TYR A 270 -9.49 20.96 -24.87
N ASP A 271 -9.88 20.91 -26.13
CA ASP A 271 -9.97 21.98 -27.08
C ASP A 271 -8.82 22.97 -26.95
N ILE A 272 -7.75 22.63 -27.66
CA ILE A 272 -6.63 23.51 -27.96
C ILE A 272 -7.14 24.90 -28.45
N GLU A 273 -8.40 25.00 -28.92
CA GLU A 273 -9.06 26.26 -29.29
C GLU A 273 -9.60 27.07 -28.09
N ASN A 274 -9.99 26.43 -26.98
CA ASN A 274 -10.51 27.08 -25.77
C ASN A 274 -9.47 27.35 -24.68
N ALA A 275 -8.30 26.73 -24.77
CA ALA A 275 -7.25 26.98 -23.81
C ALA A 275 -6.88 28.49 -23.81
N GLN A 276 -6.88 29.13 -22.64
CA GLN A 276 -6.65 30.57 -22.44
C GLN A 276 -5.17 30.93 -22.69
N LEU A 277 -4.77 30.79 -23.95
CA LEU A 277 -3.43 30.49 -24.39
C LEU A 277 -2.65 31.75 -24.76
N THR A 278 -2.33 32.60 -23.79
CA THR A 278 -1.54 33.82 -24.09
C THR A 278 -0.19 33.49 -24.73
N ASN A 279 0.38 32.31 -24.48
CA ASN A 279 1.66 31.88 -25.05
C ASN A 279 1.55 30.96 -26.28
N TYR A 280 0.51 30.14 -26.42
CA TYR A 280 0.33 29.32 -27.64
C TYR A 280 -0.29 30.13 -28.77
N ILE A 281 -1.16 31.11 -28.49
CA ILE A 281 -1.66 32.04 -29.53
C ILE A 281 -0.49 32.87 -30.10
N LYS A 282 0.57 33.12 -29.33
CA LYS A 282 1.82 33.76 -29.80
C LYS A 282 2.67 32.86 -30.72
N LEU A 283 2.41 31.56 -30.79
CA LEU A 283 3.12 30.67 -31.70
C LEU A 283 2.62 30.87 -33.14
N SER A 284 3.53 30.72 -34.10
CA SER A 284 3.16 30.72 -35.51
C SER A 284 2.14 29.61 -35.81
N LYS A 285 1.29 29.82 -36.81
CA LYS A 285 0.29 28.82 -37.23
C LYS A 285 0.92 27.45 -37.51
N ALA A 286 2.05 27.43 -38.21
CA ALA A 286 2.81 26.20 -38.49
C ALA A 286 3.31 25.50 -37.22
N LYS A 287 3.76 26.24 -36.20
CA LYS A 287 4.16 25.65 -34.90
C LYS A 287 2.96 25.09 -34.14
N ARG A 288 1.81 25.75 -34.21
CA ARG A 288 0.57 25.25 -33.60
C ARG A 288 0.08 23.97 -34.27
N GLU A 289 0.06 23.93 -35.60
CA GLU A 289 -0.31 22.73 -36.37
C GLU A 289 0.64 21.56 -36.07
N ALA A 290 1.96 21.80 -36.04
CA ALA A 290 2.94 20.78 -35.66
C ALA A 290 2.77 20.25 -34.23
N LEU A 291 2.25 21.08 -33.30
CA LEU A 291 2.02 20.70 -31.91
C LEU A 291 0.70 19.95 -31.69
N LYS A 292 -0.25 19.99 -32.64
CA LYS A 292 -1.48 19.20 -32.55
C LYS A 292 -1.21 17.70 -32.68
N GLU A 293 -0.19 17.34 -33.45
CA GLU A 293 0.25 15.95 -33.66
C GLU A 293 1.23 15.45 -32.58
N TYR A 294 1.56 16.28 -31.57
CA TYR A 294 2.38 15.83 -30.45
C TYR A 294 1.61 14.85 -29.58
N GLU A 295 2.14 13.62 -29.50
CA GLU A 295 1.82 12.61 -28.49
C GLU A 295 1.87 13.24 -27.09
N ALA A 296 0.97 12.81 -26.19
CA ALA A 296 0.78 13.41 -24.88
C ALA A 296 2.05 13.39 -24.01
N GLU A 297 2.88 12.35 -24.16
CA GLU A 297 4.19 12.16 -23.51
C GLU A 297 5.22 13.21 -23.96
N LYS A 298 5.18 13.63 -25.23
CA LYS A 298 6.10 14.64 -25.79
C LYS A 298 5.73 16.06 -25.38
N ARG A 299 4.60 16.26 -24.70
CA ARG A 299 4.14 17.57 -24.22
C ARG A 299 4.77 17.99 -22.89
N ILE A 300 5.53 17.08 -22.26
CA ILE A 300 6.22 17.31 -21.01
C ILE A 300 7.73 17.23 -21.17
N LYS A 301 8.44 17.89 -20.26
CA LYS A 301 9.88 17.77 -20.12
C LYS A 301 10.21 17.66 -18.64
N ILE A 302 11.06 16.68 -18.31
CA ILE A 302 11.72 16.62 -17.01
C ILE A 302 12.93 17.55 -17.05
N THR A 303 13.05 18.39 -16.03
CA THR A 303 14.17 19.33 -15.87
C THR A 303 15.20 18.76 -14.90
N GLU A 304 16.44 19.26 -14.97
CA GLU A 304 17.53 18.89 -14.03
C GLU A 304 17.22 19.20 -12.56
N GLU A 305 16.16 19.99 -12.30
CA GLU A 305 15.71 20.38 -10.95
C GLU A 305 14.57 19.49 -10.42
N ASP A 306 14.40 18.27 -10.93
CA ASP A 306 13.31 17.36 -10.54
C ASP A 306 11.91 17.97 -10.73
N ARG A 307 11.69 18.59 -11.89
CA ARG A 307 10.38 19.18 -12.25
C ARG A 307 9.86 18.66 -13.58
N CYS A 308 8.59 18.27 -13.59
CA CYS A 308 7.81 18.02 -14.80
C CYS A 308 7.20 19.33 -15.28
N VAL A 309 7.67 19.85 -16.42
CA VAL A 309 7.22 21.12 -16.98
C VAL A 309 6.60 20.96 -18.35
N CYS A 310 5.67 21.85 -18.69
CA CYS A 310 5.12 21.91 -20.03
C CYS A 310 6.17 22.38 -21.06
N VAL A 311 6.27 21.70 -22.20
CA VAL A 311 7.23 22.08 -23.26
C VAL A 311 6.91 23.44 -23.90
N VAL A 312 5.66 23.91 -23.82
CA VAL A 312 5.22 25.19 -24.41
C VAL A 312 5.37 26.34 -23.42
N CYS A 313 4.70 26.28 -22.26
CA CYS A 313 4.66 27.41 -21.33
C CYS A 313 5.78 27.38 -20.29
N LYS A 314 6.54 26.28 -20.19
CA LYS A 314 7.64 26.07 -19.23
C LYS A 314 7.24 26.16 -17.75
N LYS A 315 5.95 26.11 -17.45
CA LYS A 315 5.44 26.05 -16.08
C LYS A 315 5.36 24.60 -15.60
N ASP A 316 5.44 24.44 -14.28
CA ASP A 316 5.28 23.16 -13.61
C ASP A 316 3.87 22.60 -13.85
N LEU A 317 3.82 21.29 -13.95
CA LEU A 317 2.59 20.53 -14.09
C LEU A 317 2.11 20.10 -12.70
N THR A 318 0.80 20.08 -12.53
CA THR A 318 0.17 19.54 -11.33
C THR A 318 -0.46 18.21 -11.67
N PHE A 319 -0.30 17.23 -10.78
CA PHE A 319 -0.91 15.92 -10.93
C PHE A 319 -2.05 15.78 -9.91
N GLY A 320 -3.13 15.15 -10.34
CA GLY A 320 -4.31 14.89 -9.55
C GLY A 320 -4.74 13.44 -9.73
N VAL A 321 -5.52 12.95 -8.78
CA VAL A 321 -6.09 11.61 -8.78
C VAL A 321 -7.59 11.71 -8.67
N THR A 322 -8.30 10.64 -9.00
CA THR A 322 -9.74 10.57 -8.77
C THR A 322 -10.00 10.50 -7.27
N GLU A 323 -10.60 11.56 -6.72
CA GLU A 323 -11.07 11.60 -5.32
C GLU A 323 -12.51 11.05 -5.28
N GLY A 324 -12.81 10.27 -4.25
CA GLY A 324 -14.15 9.70 -4.00
C GLY A 324 -15.18 10.75 -3.58
N PHE A 325 -16.45 10.34 -3.52
CA PHE A 325 -17.62 11.21 -3.29
C PHE A 325 -17.75 11.79 -1.89
#